data_AF-A0A957A7P1-F1
#
_entry.id   AF-A0A957A7P1-F1
#
_cell.length_a   1.000
_cell.length_b   1.000
_cell.length_c   1.000
_cell.angle_alpha   90.00
_cell.angle_beta   90.00
_cell.angle_gamma   90.00
#
_symmetry.space_group_name_H-M   'P 1'
#
loop_
_entity.id
_entity.type
_entity.pdbx_description
1 polymer ?
#
loop_
_entity_poly.entity_id
_entity_poly.type
_entity_poly.pdbx_seq_one_letter_code
_entity_poly.pdbx_strand_id
1 'polypeptide(L)'
;RCGTSFLLTVALVSIVVFAFAGTDPLWWRLASRLVLIPLVAGVAYEAIRFAGFHQGWPVVRLLFAGNIALQLLTTRPPDDEHIQVAIRAFEEARDVEANLGPHR
;
A
#
# COMPACT_ATOMS: atom_id res chain seq x y z
N ARG A 1 0.76 1.11 6.61
CA ARG A 1 1.79 1.29 5.56
C ARG A 1 1.12 1.31 4.19
N CYS A 2 1.31 2.36 3.39
CA CYS A 2 0.57 2.62 2.15
C CYS A 2 1.14 1.93 0.90
N GLY A 3 2.44 1.62 0.87
CA GLY A 3 3.12 1.13 -0.35
C GLY A 3 2.62 -0.22 -0.88
N THR A 4 2.54 -1.26 -0.03
CA THR A 4 2.04 -2.58 -0.46
C THR A 4 0.56 -2.52 -0.87
N SER A 5 -0.24 -1.75 -0.13
CA SER A 5 -1.65 -1.51 -0.48
C SER A 5 -1.78 -0.76 -1.80
N PHE A 6 -0.89 0.19 -2.07
CA PHE A 6 -0.89 0.94 -3.32
C PHE A 6 -0.64 0.03 -4.51
N LEU A 7 0.40 -0.81 -4.45
CA LEU A 7 0.72 -1.73 -5.54
C LEU A 7 -0.41 -2.74 -5.80
N LEU A 8 -1.02 -3.29 -4.75
CA LEU A 8 -2.14 -4.20 -4.90
C LEU A 8 -3.37 -3.52 -5.51
N THR A 9 -3.73 -2.32 -5.05
CA THR A 9 -4.86 -1.57 -5.61
C THR A 9 -4.59 -1.18 -7.07
N VAL A 10 -3.39 -0.69 -7.39
CA VAL A 10 -3.00 -0.35 -8.77
C VAL A 10 -3.07 -1.58 -9.68
N ALA A 11 -2.56 -2.73 -9.23
CA ALA A 11 -2.60 -3.97 -10.01
C ALA A 11 -4.05 -4.40 -10.29
N LEU A 12 -4.92 -4.38 -9.27
CA LEU A 12 -6.33 -4.73 -9.42
C LEU A 12 -7.06 -3.78 -10.39
N VAL A 13 -6.88 -2.47 -10.22
CA VAL A 13 -7.46 -1.46 -11.12
C VAL A 13 -6.92 -1.62 -12.54
N SER A 14 -5.63 -1.91 -12.70
CA SER A 14 -5.01 -2.17 -14.00
C SER A 14 -5.66 -3.35 -14.71
N ILE A 15 -5.89 -4.47 -14.00
CA ILE A 15 -6.54 -5.66 -14.58
C ILE A 15 -7.94 -5.29 -15.10
N VAL A 16 -8.73 -4.58 -14.29
CA VAL A 16 -10.08 -4.15 -14.68
C VAL A 16 -10.05 -3.21 -15.88
N VAL A 17 -9.23 -2.16 -15.85
CA VAL A 17 -9.15 -1.15 -16.91
C VAL A 17 -8.64 -1.75 -18.22
N PHE A 18 -7.55 -2.53 -18.16
CA PHE A 18 -6.96 -3.12 -19.36
C PHE A 18 -7.76 -4.30 -19.92
N ALA A 19 -8.62 -4.95 -19.13
CA ALA A 19 -9.53 -5.98 -19.63
C ALA A 19 -10.46 -5.43 -20.74
N PHE A 20 -10.82 -4.15 -20.69
CA PHE A 20 -11.66 -3.50 -21.70
C PHE A 20 -10.86 -2.84 -22.84
N ALA A 21 -9.54 -2.73 -22.75
CA ALA A 21 -8.73 -1.90 -23.65
C ALA A 21 -8.37 -2.54 -25.00
N GLY A 22 -8.67 -3.84 -25.21
CA GLY A 22 -8.33 -4.57 -26.44
C GLY A 22 -6.83 -4.79 -26.63
N THR A 23 -6.46 -5.87 -27.33
CA THR A 23 -5.05 -6.30 -27.44
C THR A 23 -4.40 -6.10 -28.79
N ASP A 24 -5.18 -5.96 -29.87
CA ASP A 24 -4.68 -5.97 -31.24
C ASP A 24 -5.20 -4.77 -32.04
N PRO A 25 -4.37 -4.16 -32.93
CA PRO A 25 -2.97 -4.48 -33.25
C PRO A 25 -1.94 -3.97 -32.21
N LEU A 26 -0.66 -4.34 -32.36
CA LEU A 26 0.42 -4.07 -31.39
C LEU A 26 0.58 -2.57 -31.04
N TRP A 27 0.34 -1.68 -32.01
CA TRP A 27 0.42 -0.23 -31.85
C TRP A 27 -0.67 0.28 -30.91
N TRP A 28 -1.90 -0.25 -31.06
CA TRP A 28 -3.02 0.05 -30.18
C TRP A 28 -2.72 -0.38 -28.76
N ARG A 29 -2.14 -1.58 -28.59
CA ARG A 29 -1.76 -2.11 -27.28
C ARG A 29 -0.73 -1.24 -26.55
N LEU A 30 0.24 -0.67 -27.28
CA LEU A 30 1.27 0.18 -26.68
C LEU A 30 0.70 1.56 -26.32
N ALA A 31 -0.07 2.15 -27.23
CA ALA A 31 -0.71 3.44 -27.03
C ALA A 31 -1.71 3.39 -25.86
N SER A 32 -2.58 2.37 -25.81
CA SER A 32 -3.58 2.22 -24.76
C SER A 32 -2.92 2.10 -23.38
N ARG A 33 -1.82 1.33 -23.26
CA ARG A 33 -1.06 1.23 -22.02
C ARG A 33 -0.45 2.55 -21.58
N LEU A 34 0.18 3.29 -22.50
CA LEU A 34 0.81 4.55 -22.15
C LEU A 34 -0.20 5.60 -21.67
N VAL A 35 -1.33 5.70 -22.37
CA VAL A 35 -2.39 6.68 -22.08
C VAL A 35 -3.19 6.31 -20.83
N LEU A 36 -3.40 5.02 -20.57
CA LEU A 36 -4.19 4.56 -19.43
C LEU A 36 -3.40 4.52 -18.11
N ILE A 37 -2.06 4.59 -18.12
CA ILE A 37 -1.24 4.68 -16.89
C ILE A 37 -1.70 5.81 -15.95
N PRO A 38 -1.80 7.09 -16.39
CA PRO A 38 -2.24 8.17 -15.50
C PRO A 38 -3.68 7.98 -15.01
N LEU A 39 -4.56 7.43 -15.84
CA LEU A 39 -5.94 7.12 -15.45
C LEU A 39 -5.97 6.08 -14.33
N VAL A 40 -5.27 4.96 -14.51
CA VAL A 40 -5.16 3.88 -13.52
C VAL A 40 -4.56 4.40 -12.22
N ALA A 41 -3.49 5.22 -12.29
CA ALA A 41 -2.85 5.80 -11.12
C ALA A 41 -3.82 6.72 -10.34
N GLY A 42 -4.57 7.57 -11.04
CA GLY A 42 -5.57 8.45 -10.43
C GLY A 42 -6.71 7.67 -9.76
N VAL A 43 -7.27 6.68 -10.45
CA VAL A 43 -8.34 5.83 -9.90
C VAL A 43 -7.84 5.03 -8.70
N ALA A 44 -6.63 4.47 -8.77
CA ALA A 44 -6.04 3.74 -7.65
C ALA A 44 -5.80 4.65 -6.44
N TYR A 45 -5.33 5.88 -6.66
CA TYR A 45 -5.17 6.85 -5.58
C TYR A 45 -6.50 7.16 -4.87
N GLU A 46 -7.55 7.47 -5.62
CA GLU A 46 -8.87 7.75 -5.05
C GLU A 46 -9.47 6.51 -4.36
N ALA A 47 -9.26 5.31 -4.91
CA ALA A 47 -9.68 4.07 -4.26
C ALA A 47 -8.99 3.85 -2.90
N ILE A 48 -7.69 4.12 -2.81
CA ILE A 48 -6.93 4.01 -1.55
C ILE A 48 -7.36 5.10 -0.57
N ARG A 49 -7.56 6.33 -1.05
CA ARG A 49 -8.07 7.44 -0.25
C ARG A 49 -9.43 7.08 0.35
N PHE A 50 -10.34 6.58 -0.48
CA PHE A 50 -11.66 6.12 -0.05
C PHE A 50 -11.58 4.97 0.96
N ALA A 51 -10.71 3.98 0.72
CA ALA A 51 -10.45 2.88 1.64
C ALA A 51 -9.87 3.35 2.99
N GLY A 52 -9.09 4.43 2.99
CA GLY A 52 -8.62 5.09 4.21
C GLY A 52 -9.76 5.71 5.03
N PHE A 53 -10.73 6.34 4.36
CA PHE A 53 -11.91 6.93 5.02
C PHE A 53 -12.96 5.88 5.44
N HIS A 54 -13.03 4.72 4.77
CA HIS A 54 -14.08 3.71 4.96
C HIS A 54 -13.56 2.37 5.48
N GLN A 55 -12.68 2.40 6.48
CA GLN A 55 -12.05 1.20 7.07
C GLN A 55 -13.06 0.13 7.54
N GLY A 56 -14.29 0.52 7.89
CA GLY A 56 -15.34 -0.39 8.34
C GLY A 56 -16.05 -1.19 7.24
N TRP A 57 -15.84 -0.89 5.96
CA TRP A 57 -16.52 -1.58 4.87
C TRP A 57 -15.91 -2.96 4.58
N PRO A 58 -16.74 -3.98 4.29
CA PRO A 58 -16.28 -5.37 4.11
C PRO A 58 -15.29 -5.52 2.94
N VAL A 59 -15.49 -4.77 1.85
CA VAL A 59 -14.57 -4.77 0.68
C VAL A 59 -13.20 -4.20 1.05
N VAL A 60 -13.19 -3.09 1.78
CA VAL A 60 -11.96 -2.45 2.26
C VAL A 60 -11.20 -3.41 3.19
N ARG A 61 -11.92 -4.04 4.12
CA ARG A 61 -11.36 -5.03 5.04
C ARG A 61 -10.75 -6.24 4.31
N LEU A 62 -11.37 -6.71 3.23
CA LEU A 62 -10.83 -7.79 2.39
C LEU A 62 -9.52 -7.37 1.70
N LEU A 63 -9.46 -6.14 1.16
CA LEU A 63 -8.22 -5.59 0.58
C LEU A 63 -7.10 -5.50 1.63
N PHE A 64 -7.41 -5.04 2.85
CA PHE A 64 -6.45 -5.02 3.95
C PHE A 64 -5.99 -6.42 4.37
N ALA A 65 -6.89 -7.40 4.40
CA ALA A 65 -6.53 -8.80 4.66
C ALA A 65 -5.56 -9.35 3.60
N GLY A 66 -5.79 -9.03 2.31
CA GLY A 66 -4.87 -9.37 1.24
C GLY A 66 -3.49 -8.73 1.41
N ASN A 67 -3.44 -7.46 1.82
CA ASN A 67 -2.18 -6.77 2.11
C ASN A 67 -1.38 -7.46 3.22
N ILE A 68 -2.04 -7.85 4.32
CA ILE A 68 -1.40 -8.55 5.43
C ILE A 68 -0.95 -9.95 5.02
N ALA A 69 -1.73 -10.66 4.19
CA ALA A 69 -1.33 -11.97 3.68
C ALA A 69 -0.03 -11.90 2.85
N LEU A 70 0.13 -10.88 2.00
CA LEU A 70 1.38 -10.67 1.26
C LEU A 70 2.54 -10.31 2.18
N GLN A 71 2.29 -9.53 3.24
CA GLN A 71 3.32 -9.21 4.22
C GLN A 71 3.76 -10.48 4.94
N LEU A 72 2.82 -11.31 5.39
CA LEU A 72 3.10 -12.57 6.07
C LEU A 72 3.96 -13.53 5.22
N LEU A 73 3.85 -13.46 3.88
CA LEU A 73 4.67 -14.26 2.98
C LEU A 73 6.16 -13.83 3.00
N THR A 74 6.45 -12.57 3.31
CA THR A 74 7.80 -11.99 3.25
C THR A 74 8.38 -11.66 4.63
N THR A 75 7.57 -11.66 5.69
CA THR A 75 8.01 -11.33 7.06
C THR A 75 8.14 -12.59 7.92
N ARG A 76 9.29 -12.74 8.60
CA ARG A 76 9.53 -13.75 9.64
C ARG A 76 9.27 -13.13 11.03
N PRO A 77 8.81 -13.88 12.04
CA PRO A 77 8.77 -13.40 13.42
C PRO A 77 10.19 -12.99 13.89
N PRO A 78 10.32 -11.86 14.61
CA PRO A 78 11.59 -11.41 15.15
C PRO A 78 12.08 -12.34 16.27
N ASP A 79 13.39 -12.42 16.45
CA ASP A 79 14.00 -13.08 17.62
C ASP A 79 14.08 -12.14 18.83
N ASP A 80 14.45 -12.70 19.98
CA ASP A 80 14.49 -11.99 21.26
C ASP A 80 15.53 -10.85 21.27
N GLU A 81 16.64 -10.98 20.53
CA GLU A 81 17.65 -9.92 20.43
C GLU A 81 17.12 -8.71 19.67
N HIS A 82 16.43 -8.93 18.54
CA HIS A 82 15.75 -7.88 17.80
C HIS A 82 14.69 -7.16 18.66
N ILE A 83 13.97 -7.88 19.52
CA ILE A 83 13.00 -7.29 20.45
C ILE A 83 13.70 -6.39 21.47
N GLN A 84 14.83 -6.81 22.05
CA GLN A 84 15.58 -5.99 23.01
C GLN A 84 16.10 -4.69 22.37
N VAL A 85 16.67 -4.78 21.16
CA VAL A 85 17.13 -3.61 20.41
C VAL A 85 15.96 -2.65 20.12
N ALA A 86 14.80 -3.19 19.72
CA ALA A 86 13.60 -2.38 19.46
C ALA A 86 13.11 -1.65 20.72
N ILE A 87 13.10 -2.32 21.87
CA ILE A 87 12.73 -1.70 23.15
C ILE A 87 13.71 -0.57 23.52
N ARG A 88 15.02 -0.83 23.46
CA ARG A 88 16.03 0.18 23.78
C ARG A 88 15.97 1.40 22.87
N ALA A 89 15.82 1.17 21.57
CA ALA A 89 15.68 2.27 20.61
C ALA A 89 14.41 3.11 20.87
N PHE A 90 13.30 2.47 21.25
CA PHE A 90 12.05 3.16 21.55
C PHE A 90 12.11 3.97 22.85
N GLU A 91 12.72 3.42 23.91
CA GLU A 91 12.95 4.12 25.18
C GLU A 91 13.77 5.39 24.96
N GLU A 92 14.88 5.29 24.26
CA GLU A 92 15.73 6.45 23.93
C GLU A 92 14.99 7.51 23.10
N ALA A 93 14.24 7.09 22.08
CA ALA A 93 13.46 8.04 21.26
C ALA A 93 12.43 8.81 22.11
N ARG A 94 11.75 8.10 23.02
CA ARG A 94 10.76 8.70 23.93
C ARG A 94 11.43 9.63 24.93
N ASP A 95 12.57 9.25 25.49
CA ASP A 95 13.29 10.06 26.47
C ASP A 95 13.84 11.33 25.81
N VAL A 96 14.31 11.24 24.55
CA VAL A 96 14.67 12.41 23.73
C VAL A 96 13.46 13.33 23.50
N GLU A 97 12.29 12.78 23.14
CA GLU A 97 11.06 13.57 22.95
C GLU A 97 10.60 14.25 24.26
N ALA A 98 10.66 13.54 25.38
CA ALA A 98 10.33 14.07 26.70
C ALA A 98 11.27 15.22 27.13
N ASN A 99 12.56 15.10 26.78
CA ASN A 99 13.57 16.12 27.08
C ASN A 99 13.52 17.33 26.13
N LEU A 100 12.92 17.19 24.93
CA LEU A 100 12.80 18.26 23.93
C LEU A 100 11.58 19.18 24.16
N GLY A 101 10.59 18.74 24.94
CA GLY A 101 9.37 19.52 25.25
C GLY A 101 8.40 19.67 24.06
N PRO A 102 7.11 19.99 24.31
CA PRO A 102 6.00 19.80 23.36
C PRO A 102 5.94 20.76 22.14
N HIS A 103 7.03 21.45 21.79
CA HIS A 103 7.02 22.54 20.80
C HIS A 103 8.21 22.55 19.83
N ARG A 104 8.50 21.43 19.16
CA ARG A 104 9.02 21.42 17.78
C ARG A 104 8.47 20.25 17.00
#